data_AF-A0A916JMW5-F1
#
_entry.id   AF-A0A916JMW5-F1
#
_cell.length_a   1.000
_cell.length_b   1.000
_cell.length_c   1.000
_cell.angle_alpha   90.00
_cell.angle_beta   90.00
_cell.angle_gamma   90.00
#
_symmetry.space_group_name_H-M   'P 1'
#
loop_
_entity.id
_entity.type
_entity.pdbx_description
1 polymer ?
#
loop_
_entity_poly.entity_id
_entity_poly.type
_entity_poly.pdbx_seq_one_letter_code
_entity_poly.pdbx_strand_id
1 'polypeptide(L)'
;MTEGLAIEIAERKMKELGVGDNYLIRLRHFQIPPASKIELNAENELLILVKPDQYVKMYSKAGIFNLRDNRINEMQYIHRGKTWIINQETKRYLQVKIIQVIPNIKLK
;
A
#
# COMPACT_ATOMS: atom_id res chain seq x y z
N MET A 1 -4.29 1.23 -10.06
CA MET A 1 -3.78 -0.16 -10.21
C MET A 1 -4.88 -1.18 -9.95
N THR A 2 -4.91 -2.28 -10.70
CA THR A 2 -5.85 -3.42 -10.52
C THR A 2 -5.26 -4.47 -9.58
N GLU A 3 -6.11 -5.37 -9.06
CA GLU A 3 -5.67 -6.48 -8.18
C GLU A 3 -4.69 -7.42 -8.90
N GLY A 4 -4.97 -7.78 -10.15
CA GLY A 4 -4.12 -8.68 -10.94
C GLY A 4 -2.72 -8.11 -11.17
N LEU A 5 -2.62 -6.84 -11.56
CA LEU A 5 -1.32 -6.17 -11.71
C LEU A 5 -0.57 -6.05 -10.38
N ALA A 6 -1.28 -5.84 -9.26
CA ALA A 6 -0.67 -5.81 -7.94
C ALA A 6 -0.06 -7.15 -7.54
N ILE A 7 -0.71 -8.28 -7.87
CA ILE A 7 -0.19 -9.63 -7.64
C ILE A 7 1.04 -9.90 -8.51
N GLU A 8 1.00 -9.54 -9.79
CA GLU A 8 2.16 -9.72 -10.69
C GLU A 8 3.37 -8.89 -10.23
N ILE A 9 3.12 -7.65 -9.80
CA ILE A 9 4.17 -6.79 -9.21
C ILE A 9 4.71 -7.42 -7.93
N ALA A 10 3.86 -7.98 -7.06
CA ALA A 10 4.29 -8.65 -5.85
C ALA A 10 5.23 -9.82 -6.15
N GLU A 11 4.85 -10.69 -7.10
CA GLU A 11 5.66 -11.82 -7.54
C GLU A 11 7.03 -11.37 -8.06
N ARG A 12 7.05 -10.37 -8.95
CA ARG A 12 8.30 -9.82 -9.52
C ARG A 12 9.18 -9.21 -8.42
N LYS A 13 8.60 -8.41 -7.51
CA LYS A 13 9.35 -7.78 -6.42
C LYS A 13 9.91 -8.78 -5.43
N MET A 14 9.17 -9.83 -5.08
CA MET A 14 9.66 -10.88 -4.19
C MET A 14 10.81 -11.69 -4.80
N LYS A 15 10.75 -11.94 -6.12
CA LYS A 15 11.88 -12.52 -6.86
C LYS A 15 13.10 -11.59 -6.88
N GLU A 16 12.91 -10.29 -7.16
CA GLU A 16 13.98 -9.29 -7.14
C GLU A 16 14.66 -9.16 -5.76
N LEU A 17 13.89 -9.31 -4.67
CA LEU A 17 14.39 -9.25 -3.30
C LEU A 17 15.04 -10.57 -2.83
N GLY A 18 15.10 -11.60 -3.67
CA GLY A 18 15.65 -12.91 -3.32
C GLY A 18 14.76 -13.76 -2.41
N VAL A 19 13.50 -13.36 -2.20
CA VAL A 19 12.51 -14.12 -1.41
C VAL A 19 11.95 -15.29 -2.23
N GLY A 20 11.88 -15.14 -3.56
CA GLY A 20 11.29 -16.15 -4.45
C GLY A 20 9.81 -16.33 -4.15
N ASP A 21 9.35 -17.58 -4.05
CA ASP A 21 7.95 -17.93 -3.78
C ASP A 21 7.65 -18.08 -2.27
N ASN A 22 8.61 -17.75 -1.40
CA ASN A 22 8.49 -17.93 0.05
C ASN A 22 7.88 -16.70 0.75
N TYR A 23 6.62 -16.39 0.43
CA TYR A 23 5.89 -15.26 1.00
C TYR A 23 4.37 -15.52 1.00
N LEU A 24 3.64 -14.69 1.74
CA LEU A 24 2.19 -14.71 1.79
C LEU A 24 1.62 -13.44 1.18
N ILE A 25 0.49 -13.56 0.49
CA ILE A 25 -0.31 -12.43 0.02
C ILE A 25 -1.56 -12.32 0.88
N ARG A 26 -1.88 -11.11 1.34
CA ARG A 26 -3.10 -10.80 2.07
C ARG A 26 -3.80 -9.59 1.46
N LEU A 27 -5.04 -9.77 1.00
CA LEU A 27 -5.91 -8.65 0.70
C LEU A 27 -6.41 -8.03 2.00
N ARG A 28 -6.23 -6.73 2.17
CA ARG A 28 -6.79 -5.97 3.29
C ARG A 28 -7.74 -4.91 2.75
N HIS A 29 -8.87 -4.76 3.43
CA HIS A 29 -9.89 -3.80 3.09
C HIS A 29 -10.22 -2.98 4.34
N PHE A 30 -10.02 -1.67 4.25
CA PHE A 30 -10.22 -0.75 5.35
C PHE A 30 -11.38 0.16 5.05
N GLN A 31 -12.19 0.41 6.07
CA GLN A 31 -13.09 1.54 6.13
C GLN A 31 -12.46 2.62 7.00
N ILE A 32 -12.04 3.73 6.40
CA ILE A 32 -11.34 4.83 7.09
C ILE A 32 -12.34 5.97 7.32
N PRO A 33 -12.57 6.40 8.58
CA PRO A 33 -13.46 7.52 8.88
C PRO A 33 -13.03 8.82 8.18
N PRO A 34 -13.95 9.79 8.03
CA PRO A 34 -13.62 11.10 7.48
C PRO A 34 -12.47 11.76 8.25
N ALA A 35 -11.62 12.50 7.53
CA ALA A 35 -10.49 13.26 8.08
C ALA A 35 -9.57 12.46 9.03
N SER A 36 -9.52 11.14 8.87
CA SER A 36 -8.81 10.23 9.76
C SER A 36 -7.70 9.47 9.01
N LYS A 37 -6.82 8.84 9.77
CA LYS A 37 -5.73 8.03 9.23
C LYS A 37 -5.61 6.70 9.97
N ILE A 38 -5.06 5.72 9.27
CA ILE A 38 -4.59 4.48 9.86
C ILE A 38 -3.08 4.35 9.65
N GLU A 39 -2.41 3.75 10.61
CA GLU A 39 -0.98 3.46 10.57
C GLU A 39 -0.78 1.95 10.40
N LEU A 40 0.11 1.59 9.47
CA LEU A 40 0.52 0.22 9.21
C LEU A 40 2.03 0.13 9.37
N ASN A 41 2.49 -0.88 10.13
CA ASN A 41 3.91 -1.20 10.28
C ASN A 41 4.23 -2.38 9.38
N ALA A 42 4.95 -2.11 8.29
CA ALA A 42 5.28 -3.07 7.24
C ALA A 42 6.81 -3.14 7.03
N GLU A 43 7.59 -3.30 8.11
CA GLU A 43 9.06 -3.18 8.10
C GLU A 43 9.72 -4.03 7.00
N ASN A 44 9.36 -5.31 6.93
CA ASN A 44 9.86 -6.24 5.90
C ASN A 44 8.78 -6.62 4.89
N GLU A 45 7.69 -5.85 4.78
CA GLU A 45 6.54 -6.20 3.97
C GLU A 45 6.30 -5.15 2.88
N LEU A 46 5.63 -5.55 1.80
CA LEU A 46 5.16 -4.61 0.79
C LEU A 46 3.66 -4.34 0.97
N LEU A 47 3.29 -3.08 0.87
CA LEU A 47 1.90 -2.62 0.85
C LEU A 47 1.61 -2.02 -0.52
N ILE A 48 0.72 -2.64 -1.27
CA ILE A 48 0.43 -2.30 -2.66
C ILE A 48 -1.00 -1.76 -2.73
N LEU A 49 -1.15 -0.48 -3.05
CA LEU A 49 -2.44 0.21 -3.09
C LEU A 49 -3.24 -0.18 -4.35
N VAL A 50 -4.48 -0.64 -4.18
CA VAL A 50 -5.31 -1.13 -5.28
C VAL A 50 -6.57 -0.28 -5.43
N LYS A 51 -6.85 0.14 -6.67
CA LYS A 51 -8.00 0.97 -7.07
C LYS A 51 -8.32 2.09 -6.06
N PRO A 52 -7.35 2.97 -5.74
CA PRO A 52 -7.58 4.01 -4.74
C PRO A 52 -8.61 5.04 -5.22
N ASP A 53 -9.46 5.48 -4.30
CA ASP A 53 -10.31 6.65 -4.49
C ASP A 53 -9.45 7.93 -4.50
N GLN A 54 -9.93 8.98 -5.18
CA GLN A 54 -9.20 10.24 -5.36
C GLN A 54 -8.87 10.97 -4.04
N TYR A 55 -9.59 10.67 -2.95
CA TYR A 55 -9.38 11.26 -1.63
C TYR A 55 -8.44 10.42 -0.75
N VAL A 56 -7.88 9.33 -1.27
CA VAL A 56 -6.87 8.54 -0.56
C VAL A 56 -5.50 9.16 -0.73
N LYS A 57 -4.85 9.46 0.40
CA LYS A 57 -3.40 9.71 0.45
C LYS A 57 -2.71 8.55 1.15
N MET A 58 -1.67 8.02 0.54
CA MET A 58 -0.81 7.01 1.14
C MET A 58 0.63 7.53 1.20
N TYR A 59 1.29 7.35 2.33
CA TYR A 59 2.62 7.91 2.59
C TYR A 59 3.50 6.90 3.30
N SER A 60 4.75 6.77 2.85
CA SER A 60 5.81 6.04 3.55
C SER A 60 7.18 6.65 3.20
N LYS A 61 8.27 6.11 3.76
CA LYS A 61 9.63 6.48 3.33
C LYS A 61 9.89 6.19 1.83
N ALA A 62 9.17 5.24 1.23
CA ALA A 62 9.30 4.92 -0.19
C ALA A 62 8.67 5.97 -1.12
N GLY A 63 7.78 6.83 -0.61
CA GLY A 63 7.15 7.90 -1.39
C GLY A 63 5.66 8.07 -1.07
N ILE A 64 4.96 8.72 -2.00
CA ILE A 64 3.61 9.26 -1.77
C ILE A 64 2.67 8.90 -2.92
N PHE A 65 1.47 8.43 -2.57
CA PHE A 65 0.29 8.47 -3.43
C PHE A 65 -0.64 9.59 -2.99
N ASN A 66 -1.02 10.50 -3.88
CA ASN A 66 -2.06 11.50 -3.61
C ASN A 66 -2.53 12.16 -4.91
N LEU A 67 -3.72 11.77 -5.40
CA LEU A 67 -4.27 12.33 -6.64
C LEU A 67 -4.64 13.82 -6.55
N ARG A 68 -4.74 14.37 -5.34
CA ARG A 68 -5.10 15.78 -5.11
C ARG A 68 -3.91 16.72 -5.05
N ASP A 69 -2.67 16.20 -5.01
CA ASP A 69 -1.47 17.03 -5.02
C ASP A 69 -0.81 16.98 -6.39
N ASN A 70 -0.95 18.07 -7.15
CA ASN A 70 -0.42 18.21 -8.50
C ASN A 70 1.09 18.49 -8.54
N ARG A 71 1.77 18.55 -7.39
CA ARG A 71 3.23 18.77 -7.31
C ARG A 71 4.01 17.46 -7.21
N ILE A 72 3.33 16.32 -7.13
CA ILE A 72 3.96 15.00 -7.07
C ILE A 72 4.28 14.55 -8.49
N ASN A 73 5.57 14.45 -8.81
CA ASN A 73 6.05 14.03 -10.13
C ASN A 73 5.73 12.55 -10.41
N GLU A 74 5.86 11.69 -9.39
CA GLU A 74 5.58 10.25 -9.51
C GLU A 74 4.76 9.79 -8.29
N MET A 75 3.58 9.23 -8.57
CA MET A 75 2.72 8.66 -7.52
C MET A 75 3.16 7.24 -7.20
N GLN A 76 3.54 7.00 -5.95
CA GLN A 76 3.97 5.68 -5.50
C GLN A 76 2.78 4.85 -5.06
N TYR A 77 2.54 3.72 -5.71
CA TYR A 77 1.51 2.78 -5.30
C TYR A 77 2.03 1.69 -4.35
N ILE A 78 3.35 1.50 -4.29
CA ILE A 78 4.00 0.47 -3.49
C ILE A 78 4.71 1.17 -2.33
N HIS A 79 4.40 0.74 -1.12
CA HIS A 79 4.97 1.27 0.11
C HIS A 79 5.56 0.15 0.96
N ARG A 80 6.42 0.53 1.90
CA ARG A 80 7.06 -0.37 2.87
C ARG A 80 7.42 0.40 4.14
N GLY A 81 7.68 -0.32 5.22
CA GLY A 81 7.94 0.25 6.53
C GLY A 81 6.73 0.94 7.12
N LYS A 82 6.98 1.92 7.99
CA LYS A 82 5.94 2.76 8.57
C LYS A 82 5.15 3.49 7.48
N THR A 83 3.88 3.14 7.33
CA THR A 83 3.00 3.61 6.25
C THR A 83 1.71 4.18 6.82
N TRP A 84 1.32 5.34 6.33
CA TRP A 84 0.07 6.00 6.69
C TRP A 84 -0.90 5.98 5.51
N ILE A 85 -2.15 5.61 5.76
CA ILE A 85 -3.26 5.74 4.81
C ILE A 85 -4.23 6.75 5.40
N ILE A 86 -4.50 7.82 4.64
CA ILE A 86 -5.20 9.01 5.11
C ILE A 86 -6.44 9.21 4.23
N ASN A 87 -7.59 9.36 4.86
CA ASN A 87 -8.81 9.83 4.24
C ASN A 87 -8.81 11.38 4.21
N GLN A 88 -8.69 11.96 3.02
CA GLN A 88 -8.71 13.42 2.82
C GLN A 88 -10.12 13.99 2.61
N GLU A 89 -11.15 13.15 2.60
CA GLU A 89 -12.55 13.56 2.59
C GLU A 89 -13.02 13.82 4.03
N THR A 90 -13.80 14.88 4.23
CA THR A 90 -14.21 15.35 5.56
C THR A 90 -15.62 14.89 5.94
N LYS A 91 -16.39 14.35 4.99
CA LYS A 91 -17.81 13.99 5.23
C LYS A 91 -18.14 12.51 5.16
N ARG A 92 -17.34 11.69 4.46
CA ARG A 92 -17.67 10.27 4.23
C ARG A 92 -16.53 9.33 4.58
N TYR A 93 -16.90 8.11 4.94
CA TYR A 93 -15.97 7.00 5.06
C TYR A 93 -15.40 6.65 3.69
N LEU A 94 -14.10 6.34 3.63
CA LEU A 94 -13.48 5.80 2.43
C LEU A 94 -13.16 4.32 2.60
N GLN A 95 -13.40 3.59 1.52
CA GLN A 95 -13.01 2.18 1.41
C GLN A 95 -11.65 2.12 0.71
N VAL A 96 -10.65 1.53 1.36
CA VAL A 96 -9.30 1.40 0.81
C VAL A 96 -8.88 -0.05 0.80
N LYS A 97 -8.47 -0.54 -0.37
CA LYS A 97 -7.95 -1.89 -0.54
C LYS A 97 -6.45 -1.86 -0.78
N ILE A 98 -5.74 -2.74 -0.10
CA ILE A 98 -4.32 -2.99 -0.35
C ILE A 98 -4.06 -4.48 -0.47
N ILE A 99 -3.07 -4.83 -1.28
CA ILE A 99 -2.42 -6.12 -1.23
C ILE A 99 -1.19 -5.98 -0.32
N GLN A 100 -1.17 -6.74 0.76
CA GLN A 100 -0.03 -6.85 1.66
C GLN A 100 0.76 -8.11 1.29
N VAL A 101 2.06 -7.96 1.07
CA VAL A 101 2.98 -9.05 0.73
C VAL A 101 3.94 -9.24 1.87
N ILE A 102 3.93 -10.42 2.48
CA ILE A 102 4.61 -10.74 3.73
C ILE A 102 5.67 -11.81 3.45
N PRO A 103 6.95 -11.45 3.32
CA PRO A 103 8.04 -12.40 3.18
C PRO A 103 8.10 -13.35 4.37
N ASN A 104 8.23 -14.65 4.09
CA ASN A 104 8.34 -15.66 5.13
C ASN A 104 9.82 -15.93 5.45
N ILE A 105 10.55 -14.86 5.79
CA ILE A 105 11.98 -14.93 6.05
C ILE A 105 12.14 -15.39 7.49
N LYS A 106 12.80 -16.55 7.71
CA LYS A 106 13.27 -16.90 9.05
C LYS A 106 14.24 -15.80 9.47
N LEU A 107 13.87 -15.00 10.47
CA LEU A 107 14.79 -14.08 11.13
C LEU A 107 15.95 -14.95 11.62
N LYS A 108 17.13 -14.78 11.01
CA LYS A 108 18.37 -15.39 11.48
C LYS A 108 18.83 -14.70 12.76
#